data_AF-V4J9R7-F1
#
_entry.id   AF-V4J9R7-F1
#
_cell.length_a   1.000
_cell.length_b   1.000
_cell.length_c   1.000
_cell.angle_alpha   90.00
_cell.angle_beta   90.00
_cell.angle_gamma   90.00
#
_symmetry.space_group_name_H-M   'P 1'
#
loop_
_entity.id
_entity.type
_entity.pdbx_description
1 polymer ?
#
loop_
_entity_poly.entity_id
_entity_poly.type
_entity_poly.pdbx_seq_one_letter_code
_entity_poly.pdbx_strand_id
1 'polypeptide(L)'
;METAQFAKQSLAFQKTMFENSFNAMIMAQDQTEKMLHSYLDKLPWVTVEGKDSLQKSIDMAKQARDDFRKAVEEGFSKFESMMEEK
;
A
#
# COMPACT_ATOMS: atom_id res chain seq x y z
N MET A 1 32.15 -2.27 -11.88
CA MET A 1 32.09 -1.41 -10.69
C MET A 1 31.07 -0.29 -10.88
N GLU A 2 31.22 0.59 -11.89
CA GLU A 2 30.23 1.68 -12.13
C GLU A 2 28.81 1.19 -12.44
N THR A 3 28.66 0.18 -13.30
CA THR A 3 27.33 -0.35 -13.68
C THR A 3 26.57 -0.97 -12.49
N ALA A 4 27.27 -1.68 -11.61
CA ALA A 4 26.68 -2.24 -10.39
C ALA A 4 26.27 -1.13 -9.39
N GLN A 5 27.09 -0.09 -9.27
CA GLN A 5 26.80 1.05 -8.40
C GLN A 5 25.61 1.87 -8.91
N PHE A 6 25.51 2.08 -10.23
CA PHE A 6 24.35 2.70 -10.88
C PHE A 6 23.08 1.86 -10.70
N ALA A 7 23.17 0.53 -10.83
CA ALA A 7 22.05 -0.38 -10.58
C ALA A 7 21.56 -0.29 -9.12
N LYS A 8 22.47 -0.27 -8.14
CA LYS A 8 22.14 -0.12 -6.71
C LYS A 8 21.45 1.22 -6.41
N GLN A 9 21.95 2.32 -6.98
CA GLN A 9 21.33 3.64 -6.84
C GLN A 9 19.94 3.70 -7.50
N SER A 10 19.78 3.11 -8.67
CA SER A 10 18.49 3.04 -9.37
C SER A 10 17.46 2.25 -8.58
N LEU A 11 17.85 1.11 -8.00
CA LEU A 11 16.99 0.29 -7.15
C LEU A 11 16.56 1.05 -5.89
N ALA A 12 17.49 1.73 -5.22
CA ALA A 12 17.19 2.54 -4.05
C ALA A 12 16.23 3.70 -4.36
N PHE A 13 16.39 4.34 -5.53
CA PHE A 13 15.46 5.36 -6.01
C PHE A 13 14.06 4.78 -6.27
N GLN A 14 13.96 3.64 -6.98
CA GLN A 14 12.69 2.96 -7.23
C GLN A 14 11.96 2.57 -5.94
N LYS A 15 12.70 2.03 -4.96
CA LYS A 15 12.17 1.68 -3.63
C LYS A 15 11.61 2.89 -2.91
N THR A 16 12.38 3.98 -2.85
CA THR A 16 11.96 5.25 -2.22
C THR A 16 10.72 5.83 -2.90
N MET A 17 10.69 5.85 -4.24
CA MET A 17 9.53 6.30 -5.01
C MET A 17 8.29 5.44 -4.71
N PHE A 18 8.45 4.12 -4.70
CA PHE A 18 7.39 3.19 -4.36
C PHE A 18 6.84 3.46 -2.95
N GLU A 19 7.70 3.50 -1.93
CA GLU A 19 7.30 3.75 -0.54
C GLU A 19 6.51 5.06 -0.39
N ASN A 20 6.99 6.14 -1.01
CA ASN A 20 6.33 7.44 -0.96
C ASN A 20 4.96 7.42 -1.66
N SER A 21 4.89 6.88 -2.88
CA SER A 21 3.62 6.77 -3.62
C SER A 21 2.63 5.86 -2.90
N PHE A 22 3.12 4.78 -2.30
CA PHE A 22 2.30 3.85 -1.53
C PHE A 22 1.73 4.51 -0.27
N ASN A 23 2.55 5.22 0.50
CA ASN A 23 2.08 5.97 1.67
C ASN A 23 1.05 7.05 1.30
N ALA A 24 1.25 7.75 0.18
CA ALA A 24 0.27 8.70 -0.33
C ALA A 24 -1.07 8.02 -0.70
N MET A 25 -1.02 6.83 -1.30
CA MET A 25 -2.21 6.02 -1.58
C MET A 25 -2.94 5.61 -0.29
N ILE A 26 -2.22 5.15 0.73
CA ILE A 26 -2.80 4.81 2.05
C ILE A 26 -3.56 6.01 2.60
N MET A 27 -2.92 7.18 2.64
CA MET A 27 -3.55 8.40 3.14
C MET A 27 -4.84 8.75 2.39
N ALA A 28 -4.84 8.65 1.06
CA ALA A 28 -6.01 8.95 0.24
C ALA A 28 -7.15 7.95 0.51
N GLN A 29 -6.83 6.66 0.64
CA GLN A 29 -7.81 5.62 0.97
C GLN A 29 -8.42 5.86 2.37
N ASP A 30 -7.59 6.13 3.37
CA ASP A 30 -8.03 6.37 4.75
C ASP A 30 -8.92 7.62 4.85
N GLN A 31 -8.60 8.68 4.10
CA GLN A 31 -9.46 9.87 4.02
C GLN A 31 -10.79 9.58 3.33
N THR A 32 -10.76 8.79 2.25
CA THR A 32 -11.96 8.38 1.52
C THR A 32 -12.88 7.53 2.38
N GLU A 33 -12.32 6.58 3.15
CA GLU A 33 -13.06 5.75 4.11
C GLU A 33 -13.74 6.61 5.18
N LYS A 34 -13.01 7.57 5.78
CA LYS A 34 -13.59 8.49 6.77
C LYS A 34 -14.76 9.30 6.18
N MET A 35 -14.59 9.79 4.96
CA MET A 35 -15.65 10.52 4.25
C MET A 35 -16.85 9.62 3.97
N LEU A 36 -16.61 8.39 3.52
CA LEU A 36 -17.66 7.40 3.23
C LEU A 36 -18.45 7.04 4.49
N HIS A 37 -17.78 6.73 5.60
CA HIS A 37 -18.45 6.46 6.88
C HIS A 37 -19.30 7.66 7.33
N SER A 38 -18.71 8.86 7.28
CA SER A 38 -19.43 10.10 7.64
C SER A 38 -20.64 10.37 6.74
N TYR A 39 -20.60 9.94 5.48
CA TYR A 39 -21.71 10.05 4.55
C TYR A 39 -22.81 9.02 4.86
N LEU A 40 -22.43 7.76 5.08
CA LEU A 40 -23.36 6.67 5.40
C LEU A 40 -24.10 6.89 6.72
N ASP A 41 -23.46 7.51 7.71
CA ASP A 41 -24.09 7.89 8.98
C ASP A 41 -25.22 8.90 8.82
N LYS A 42 -25.24 9.66 7.72
CA LYS A 42 -26.31 10.64 7.43
C LYS A 42 -27.50 10.02 6.70
N LEU A 43 -27.39 8.79 6.21
CA LEU A 43 -28.44 8.14 5.42
C LEU A 43 -29.36 7.33 6.33
N PRO A 44 -30.65 7.70 6.47
CA PRO A 44 -31.56 7.05 7.42
C PRO A 44 -31.92 5.60 7.05
N TRP A 45 -31.63 5.16 5.83
CA TRP A 45 -31.92 3.81 5.34
C TRP A 45 -30.73 2.84 5.41
N VAL A 46 -29.55 3.30 5.86
CA VAL A 46 -28.38 2.43 5.98
C VAL A 46 -28.52 1.57 7.24
N THR A 47 -28.59 0.26 7.05
CA THR A 47 -28.69 -0.73 8.13
C THR A 47 -27.34 -0.98 8.80
N VAL A 48 -27.34 -1.46 10.04
CA VAL A 48 -26.13 -1.89 10.76
C VAL A 48 -25.38 -2.96 9.96
N GLU A 49 -26.11 -3.96 9.45
CA GLU A 49 -25.54 -5.04 8.64
C GLU A 49 -24.87 -4.53 7.35
N GLY A 50 -25.45 -3.51 6.71
CA GLY A 50 -24.86 -2.87 5.54
C GLY A 50 -23.54 -2.16 5.86
N LYS A 51 -23.45 -1.49 7.02
CA LYS A 51 -22.20 -0.88 7.49
C LYS A 51 -21.13 -1.93 7.80
N ASP A 52 -21.51 -3.02 8.45
CA ASP A 52 -20.60 -4.12 8.76
C ASP A 52 -20.05 -4.79 7.50
N SER A 53 -20.90 -5.02 6.50
CA SER A 53 -20.47 -5.61 5.22
C SER A 53 -19.50 -4.69 4.47
N LEU A 54 -19.73 -3.37 4.52
CA LEU A 54 -18.82 -2.39 3.95
C LEU A 54 -17.49 -2.37 4.71
N GLN A 55 -17.51 -2.35 6.04
CA GLN A 55 -16.30 -2.37 6.87
C GLN A 55 -15.45 -3.61 6.56
N LYS A 56 -16.07 -4.79 6.46
CA LYS A 56 -15.37 -6.03 6.05
C LYS A 56 -14.72 -5.88 4.68
N SER A 57 -15.41 -5.25 3.73
CA SER A 57 -14.88 -5.02 2.38
C SER A 57 -13.68 -4.07 2.39
N ILE A 58 -13.72 -3.03 3.21
CA ILE A 58 -12.62 -2.09 3.43
C ILE A 58 -11.43 -2.81 4.07
N ASP A 59 -11.66 -3.63 5.10
CA ASP A 59 -10.61 -4.36 5.79
C ASP A 59 -9.91 -5.36 4.86
N MET A 60 -10.68 -6.06 4.01
CA MET A 60 -10.11 -6.92 2.95
C MET A 60 -9.25 -6.13 1.97
N ALA A 61 -9.69 -4.92 1.56
CA ALA A 61 -8.91 -4.07 0.67
C ALA A 61 -7.60 -3.60 1.32
N LYS A 62 -7.63 -3.23 2.61
CA LYS A 62 -6.42 -2.88 3.38
C LYS A 62 -5.46 -4.06 3.49
N GLN A 63 -5.97 -5.26 3.78
CA GLN A 63 -5.16 -6.46 3.84
C GLN A 63 -4.49 -6.76 2.49
N ALA A 64 -5.25 -6.74 1.39
CA ALA A 64 -4.70 -6.98 0.05
C ALA A 64 -3.61 -5.97 -0.33
N ARG A 65 -3.80 -4.70 0.04
CA ARG A 65 -2.81 -3.65 -0.14
C ARG A 65 -1.54 -3.95 0.67
N ASP A 66 -1.66 -4.30 1.95
CA ASP A 66 -0.51 -4.55 2.82
C ASP A 66 0.26 -5.81 2.37
N ASP A 67 -0.43 -6.83 1.87
CA ASP A 67 0.21 -8.02 1.30
C ASP A 67 0.94 -7.69 -0.01
N PHE A 68 0.38 -6.80 -0.85
CA PHE A 68 1.09 -6.29 -2.02
C PHE A 68 2.36 -5.52 -1.64
N ARG A 69 2.32 -4.68 -0.59
CA ARG A 69 3.51 -3.99 -0.08
C ARG A 69 4.60 -4.97 0.31
N LYS A 70 4.27 -6.00 1.10
CA LYS A 70 5.22 -7.03 1.51
C LYS A 70 5.85 -7.73 0.32
N ALA A 71 5.05 -8.12 -0.68
CA ALA A 71 5.58 -8.77 -1.89
C ALA A 71 6.58 -7.88 -2.65
N VAL A 72 6.32 -6.57 -2.71
CA VAL A 72 7.25 -5.61 -3.34
C VAL A 72 8.51 -5.42 -2.50
N GLU A 73 8.39 -5.28 -1.17
CA GLU A 73 9.52 -5.16 -0.25
C GLU A 73 10.43 -6.40 -0.30
N GLU A 74 9.85 -7.61 -0.31
CA GLU A 74 10.58 -8.87 -0.49
C GLU A 74 11.31 -8.91 -1.85
N GLY A 75 10.69 -8.39 -2.91
CA GLY A 75 11.30 -8.26 -4.22
C GLY A 75 12.55 -7.36 -4.16
N PHE A 76 12.44 -6.17 -3.57
CA PHE A 76 13.58 -5.28 -3.37
C PHE A 76 14.70 -5.92 -2.56
N SER A 77 14.38 -6.59 -1.45
CA SER A 77 15.38 -7.28 -0.64
C SER A 77 16.09 -8.39 -1.40
N LYS A 78 15.38 -9.18 -2.23
CA LYS A 78 16.02 -10.19 -3.09
C LYS A 78 16.99 -9.57 -4.09
N PHE A 79 16.61 -8.46 -4.72
CA PHE A 79 17.50 -7.74 -5.64
C PHE A 79 18.73 -7.16 -4.91
N GLU A 80 18.56 -6.63 -3.70
CA GLU A 80 19.68 -6.16 -2.87
C GLU A 80 20.65 -7.30 -2.55
N SER A 81 20.16 -8.46 -2.09
CA SER A 81 21.00 -9.63 -1.79
C SER A 81 21.77 -10.15 -3.00
N MET A 82 21.12 -10.25 -4.17
CA MET A 82 21.78 -10.69 -5.42
C MET A 82 22.91 -9.75 -5.88
N MET A 83 22.83 -8.47 -5.51
CA MET A 83 23.88 -7.48 -5.83
C MET A 83 24.99 -7.43 -4.78
N GLU A 84 24.78 -7.97 -3.57
CA GLU A 84 25.79 -8.09 -2.51
C GLU A 84 26.59 -9.40 -2.59
N GLU A 85 26.01 -10.44 -3.19
CA GLU A 85 26.69 -11.74 -3.44
C GLU A 85 27.68 -11.71 -4.62
N LYS A 86 27.87 -10.56 -5.30
CA LYS A 86 28.81 -10.37 -6.43
C LYS A 86 29.86 -9.30 -6.12
#